data_AF-A0A497MPT3-F1
#
_entry.id   AF-A0A497MPT3-F1
#
_cell.length_a   1.000
_cell.length_b   1.000
_cell.length_c   1.000
_cell.angle_alpha   90.00
_cell.angle_beta   90.00
_cell.angle_gamma   90.00
#
_symmetry.space_group_name_H-M   'P 1'
#
loop_
_entity.id
_entity.type
_entity.pdbx_description
1 polymer ?
#
loop_
_entity_poly.entity_id
_entity_poly.type
_entity_poly.pdbx_seq_one_letter_code
_entity_poly.pdbx_strand_id
1 'polypeptide(L)'
;MKVNHPYVASVKRVKTGYWLPGTDFTLQAVKALKGILQTGDVLAVSEKALAVASGLIFDESKVEPGFAARVLAGFWMRKVW
;
A
#
# COMPACT_ATOMS: atom_id res chain seq x y z
N MET A 1 -13.82 13.72 5.08
CA MET A 1 -13.27 14.38 3.88
C MET A 1 -14.39 14.37 2.85
N LYS A 2 -14.82 15.52 2.32
CA LYS A 2 -15.88 15.55 1.29
C LYS A 2 -15.29 14.99 0.00
N VAL A 3 -15.91 13.97 -0.58
CA VAL A 3 -15.48 13.35 -1.83
C VAL A 3 -16.44 13.80 -2.92
N ASN A 4 -15.89 14.37 -4.00
CA ASN A 4 -16.69 14.77 -5.16
C ASN A 4 -16.73 13.62 -6.17
N HIS A 5 -17.45 12.55 -5.81
CA HIS A 5 -17.61 11.38 -6.67
C HIS A 5 -19.06 10.89 -6.62
N PRO A 6 -19.71 10.62 -7.76
CA PRO A 6 -21.15 10.34 -7.84
C PRO A 6 -21.60 9.10 -7.04
N TYR A 7 -20.68 8.17 -6.77
CA TYR A 7 -20.97 6.92 -6.07
C TYR A 7 -20.36 6.81 -4.67
N VAL A 8 -19.65 7.83 -4.17
CA VAL A 8 -18.98 7.76 -2.86
C VAL A 8 -19.57 8.79 -1.91
N ALA A 9 -20.36 8.31 -0.94
CA ALA A 9 -20.99 9.18 0.06
C ALA A 9 -19.98 9.79 1.04
N SER A 10 -19.01 8.99 1.52
CA SER A 10 -17.99 9.46 2.45
C SER A 10 -16.75 8.58 2.42
N VAL A 11 -15.62 9.13 2.84
CA VAL A 11 -14.37 8.37 3.06
C VAL A 11 -13.87 8.61 4.46
N LYS A 12 -13.55 7.51 5.14
CA LYS A 12 -13.02 7.50 6.51
C LYS A 12 -11.64 6.85 6.51
N ARG A 13 -10.66 7.57 7.06
CA ARG A 13 -9.33 7.02 7.30
C ARG A 13 -9.35 6.24 8.60
N VAL A 14 -8.82 5.03 8.57
CA VAL A 14 -8.72 4.15 9.74
C VAL A 14 -7.25 3.96 10.07
N LYS A 15 -6.89 4.21 11.33
CA LYS A 15 -5.53 3.97 11.80
C LYS A 15 -5.37 2.50 12.15
N THR A 16 -4.31 1.88 11.65
CA THR A 16 -3.88 0.54 12.03
C THR A 16 -2.49 0.60 12.66
N GLY A 17 -2.09 -0.47 13.33
CA GLY A 17 -0.67 -0.69 13.63
C GLY A 17 0.15 -0.92 12.36
N TYR A 18 1.46 -1.08 12.51
CA TYR A 18 2.33 -1.48 11.42
C TYR A 18 2.00 -2.91 10.98
N TRP A 19 2.03 -3.12 9.66
CA TRP A 19 1.93 -4.43 9.06
C TRP A 19 3.36 -4.89 8.84
N LEU A 20 3.71 -6.05 9.39
CA LEU A 20 5.03 -6.67 9.27
C LEU A 20 4.92 -7.91 8.37
N PRO A 21 6.04 -8.42 7.83
CA PRO A 21 6.03 -9.71 7.14
C PRO A 21 5.35 -10.81 7.97
N GLY A 22 4.42 -11.54 7.36
CA GLY A 22 3.64 -12.59 8.01
C GLY A 22 2.43 -12.10 8.81
N THR A 23 2.11 -10.80 8.76
CA THR A 23 0.91 -10.27 9.43
C THR A 23 -0.36 -10.75 8.72
N ASP A 24 -1.33 -11.27 9.48
CA ASP A 24 -2.68 -11.54 8.98
C ASP A 24 -3.44 -10.22 8.75
N PHE A 25 -3.33 -9.72 7.51
CA PHE A 25 -3.96 -8.47 7.09
C PHE A 25 -5.49 -8.51 7.20
N THR A 26 -6.12 -9.68 7.03
CA THR A 26 -7.58 -9.80 7.11
C THR A 26 -8.03 -9.61 8.55
N LEU A 27 -7.40 -10.34 9.47
CA LEU A 27 -7.69 -10.21 10.91
C LEU A 27 -7.40 -8.80 11.43
N GLN A 28 -6.28 -8.20 11.01
CA GLN A 28 -5.90 -6.87 11.44
C GLN A 28 -6.85 -5.79 10.91
N ALA A 29 -7.27 -5.90 9.64
CA ALA A 29 -8.26 -5.01 9.04
C ALA A 29 -9.62 -5.14 9.76
N VAL A 30 -10.12 -6.37 9.95
CA VAL A 30 -11.39 -6.61 10.65
C VAL A 30 -11.37 -6.05 12.07
N LYS A 31 -10.26 -6.24 12.82
CA LYS A 31 -10.09 -5.66 14.16
C LYS A 31 -10.15 -4.14 14.14
N ALA A 32 -9.50 -3.49 13.18
CA ALA A 32 -9.49 -2.03 13.07
C ALA A 32 -10.83 -1.44 12.61
N LEU A 33 -11.61 -2.21 11.85
CA LEU A 33 -12.86 -1.78 11.24
C LEU A 33 -14.11 -2.17 12.04
N LYS A 34 -13.93 -2.93 13.12
CA LYS A 34 -15.03 -3.40 13.98
C LYS A 34 -15.87 -2.21 14.47
N GLY A 35 -17.17 -2.25 14.18
CA GLY A 35 -18.13 -1.19 14.55
C GLY A 35 -18.12 0.04 13.64
N ILE A 36 -17.37 0.00 12.52
CA ILE A 36 -17.33 1.09 11.53
C ILE A 36 -17.97 0.66 10.21
N LEU A 37 -17.74 -0.59 9.77
CA LEU A 37 -18.23 -1.12 8.49
C LEU A 37 -19.73 -1.45 8.52
N GLN A 38 -20.40 -1.13 7.42
CA GLN A 38 -21.76 -1.57 7.10
C GLN A 38 -21.77 -2.44 5.83
N THR A 39 -22.83 -3.23 5.63
CA THR A 39 -22.99 -4.04 4.42
C THR A 39 -23.04 -3.14 3.19
N GLY A 40 -22.19 -3.44 2.21
CA GLY A 40 -22.05 -2.65 0.98
C GLY A 40 -20.88 -1.66 0.98
N ASP A 41 -20.22 -1.46 2.13
CA ASP A 41 -19.01 -0.65 2.20
C ASP A 41 -17.83 -1.32 1.47
N VAL A 42 -16.96 -0.49 0.89
CA VAL A 42 -15.74 -0.95 0.22
C VAL A 42 -14.53 -0.59 1.07
N LEU A 43 -13.71 -1.59 1.37
CA LEU A 43 -12.42 -1.41 2.02
C LEU A 43 -11.32 -1.22 0.97
N ALA A 44 -10.74 -0.03 0.93
CA ALA A 44 -9.53 0.25 0.15
C ALA A 44 -8.28 0.02 1.02
N VAL A 45 -7.38 -0.84 0.55
CA VAL A 45 -6.08 -1.13 1.20
C VAL A 45 -4.96 -0.78 0.22
N SER A 46 -3.87 -0.22 0.74
CA SER A 46 -2.66 0.01 -0.08
C SER A 46 -2.05 -1.32 -0.50
N GLU A 47 -1.74 -1.46 -1.79
CA GLU A 47 -1.00 -2.61 -2.32
C GLU A 47 0.31 -2.83 -1.53
N LYS A 48 1.00 -1.74 -1.18
CA LYS A 48 2.25 -1.79 -0.40
C LYS A 48 2.05 -2.47 0.97
N ALA A 49 0.92 -2.25 1.63
CA ALA A 49 0.63 -2.87 2.92
C ALA A 49 0.43 -4.38 2.76
N LEU A 50 -0.30 -4.80 1.72
CA LEU A 50 -0.48 -6.21 1.38
C LEU A 50 0.86 -6.86 1.01
N ALA A 51 1.68 -6.22 0.17
CA ALA A 51 2.98 -6.73 -0.22
C ALA A 51 3.91 -6.96 0.99
N VAL A 52 3.93 -6.02 1.95
CA VAL A 52 4.69 -6.17 3.19
C VAL A 52 4.17 -7.35 4.03
N ALA A 53 2.85 -7.44 4.24
CA ALA A 53 2.25 -8.53 5.00
C ALA A 53 2.50 -9.90 4.34
N SER A 54 2.47 -9.96 3.02
CA SER A 54 2.80 -11.15 2.20
C SER A 54 4.29 -11.47 2.16
N GLY A 55 5.16 -10.68 2.81
CA GLY A 55 6.60 -10.93 2.84
C GLY A 55 7.32 -10.64 1.51
N LEU A 56 6.73 -9.82 0.63
CA LEU A 56 7.33 -9.41 -0.65
C LEU A 56 8.37 -8.29 -0.47
N ILE A 57 9.11 -8.33 0.63
CA ILE A 57 10.21 -7.41 0.91
C ILE A 57 11.48 -8.10 0.44
N PHE A 58 12.16 -7.47 -0.51
CA PHE A 58 13.42 -7.96 -1.06
C PHE A 58 14.56 -7.05 -0.66
N ASP A 59 15.70 -7.67 -0.41
CA ASP A 59 16.95 -6.97 -0.20
C ASP A 59 17.50 -6.54 -1.56
N GLU A 60 17.43 -5.24 -1.82
CA GLU A 60 17.87 -4.63 -3.10
C GLU A 60 19.36 -4.84 -3.37
N SER A 61 20.18 -5.06 -2.33
CA SER A 61 21.61 -5.33 -2.50
C SER A 61 21.89 -6.65 -3.22
N LYS A 62 20.91 -7.57 -3.23
CA LYS A 62 21.00 -8.87 -3.91
C LYS A 62 20.56 -8.81 -5.37
N VAL A 63 20.10 -7.65 -5.85
CA VAL A 63 19.61 -7.46 -7.22
C VAL A 63 20.66 -6.73 -8.04
N GLU A 64 21.20 -7.39 -9.07
CA GLU A 64 22.16 -6.75 -9.96
C GLU A 64 21.46 -5.81 -10.96
N PRO A 65 21.87 -4.53 -11.04
CA PRO A 65 21.22 -3.57 -11.93
C PRO A 65 21.60 -3.81 -13.40
N GLY A 66 20.57 -4.03 -14.22
CA GLY A 66 20.71 -4.06 -15.67
C GLY A 66 21.04 -2.69 -16.29
N PHE A 67 21.43 -2.69 -17.56
CA PHE A 67 21.83 -1.46 -18.27
C PHE A 67 20.74 -0.38 -18.22
N ALA A 68 19.48 -0.74 -18.47
CA ALA A 68 18.36 0.19 -18.41
C ALA A 68 18.19 0.83 -17.03
N ALA A 69 18.32 0.03 -15.96
CA ALA A 69 18.23 0.53 -14.58
C ALA A 69 19.32 1.57 -14.27
N ARG A 70 20.55 1.35 -14.77
CA ARG A 70 21.65 2.32 -14.61
C ARG A 70 21.39 3.61 -15.37
N VAL A 71 20.84 3.54 -16.59
CA VAL A 71 20.49 4.75 -17.37
C VAL A 71 19.38 5.54 -16.68
N LEU A 72 18.32 4.86 -16.22
CA LEU A 72 17.22 5.50 -15.49
C LEU A 72 17.71 6.17 -14.20
N ALA A 73 18.44 5.44 -13.35
CA ALA A 73 18.91 5.95 -12.07
C ALA A 73 20.02 7.00 -12.21
N GLY A 74 20.91 6.85 -13.19
CA GLY A 74 22.10 7.68 -13.33
C GLY A 74 21.89 8.93 -14.18
N PHE A 75 21.18 8.81 -15.31
CA PHE A 75 20.98 9.93 -16.24
C PHE A 75 19.63 10.59 -16.01
N TRP A 76 18.53 9.82 -16.08
CA TRP A 76 17.19 10.40 -16.06
C TRP A 76 16.86 11.07 -14.72
N MET A 77 16.97 10.32 -13.62
CA MET A 77 16.65 10.84 -12.27
C MET A 77 17.60 11.96 -11.79
N ARG A 78 18.79 12.08 -12.38
CA ARG A 78 19.77 13.10 -11.96
C ARG A 78 19.86 14.32 -12.87
N LYS A 79 19.39 14.23 -14.12
CA LYS A 79 19.57 15.29 -15.12
C LYS A 79 18.26 15.83 -15.69
N VAL A 80 17.21 15.00 -15.75
CA VAL A 80 15.95 15.35 -16.41
C VAL A 80 14.84 15.64 -15.39
N TRP A 81 14.77 14.83 -14.33
CA TRP A 81 13.83 15.03 -13.24
C TRP A 81 14.30 16.12 -12.29
#